data_AF-E3BHA0-F1
#
_entry.id   AF-E3BHA0-F1
#
_cell.length_a   1.000
_cell.length_b   1.000
_cell.length_c   1.000
_cell.angle_alpha   90.00
_cell.angle_beta   90.00
_cell.angle_gamma   90.00
#
_symmetry.space_group_name_H-M   'P 1'
#
loop_
_entity.id
_entity.type
_entity.pdbx_description
1 polymer ?
#
loop_
_entity_poly.entity_id
_entity_poly.type
_entity_poly.pdbx_seq_one_letter_code
_entity_poly.pdbx_strand_id
1 'polypeptide(L)'
;MNLLSRFNVAILTLSLSVFSNLAIAEKSIQDIRFKKGATSGEYVGTVNGYDYNDYVFYAKKGQSLTATLDTTSTKLWMRLFNQHLPDSIDIDEYSSSLNDQGAYILPY
;
A
#
# COMPACT_ATOMS: atom_id res chain seq x y z
N MET A 1 22.39 27.05 42.13
CA MET A 1 21.56 26.19 41.27
C MET A 1 22.10 24.77 41.37
N ASN A 2 21.42 23.88 42.09
CA ASN A 2 22.00 22.61 42.57
C ASN A 2 22.14 21.58 41.44
N LEU A 3 23.25 20.84 41.43
CA LEU A 3 23.58 19.81 40.43
C LEU A 3 22.45 18.76 40.28
N LEU A 4 21.76 18.45 41.37
CA LEU A 4 20.58 17.58 41.41
C LEU A 4 19.40 18.09 40.56
N SER A 5 19.20 19.40 40.45
CA SER A 5 18.12 19.96 39.60
C SER A 5 18.46 19.86 38.12
N ARG A 6 19.75 19.94 37.75
CA ARG A 6 20.21 19.81 36.36
C ARG A 6 20.06 18.37 35.87
N PHE A 7 20.27 17.38 36.74
CA PHE A 7 20.11 15.97 36.44
C PHE A 7 18.63 15.61 36.18
N ASN A 8 17.72 16.12 37.01
CA ASN A 8 16.27 15.90 36.83
C ASN A 8 15.72 16.60 35.57
N VAL A 9 16.20 17.80 35.25
CA VAL A 9 15.83 18.50 34.01
C VAL A 9 16.36 17.74 32.78
N ALA A 10 17.59 17.23 32.83
CA ALA A 10 18.16 16.45 31.73
C ALA A 10 17.36 15.16 31.46
N ILE A 11 16.95 14.44 32.51
CA ILE A 11 16.11 13.23 32.38
C ILE A 11 14.74 13.58 31.79
N LEU A 12 14.10 14.66 32.27
CA LEU A 12 12.80 15.11 31.75
C LEU A 12 12.88 15.51 30.27
N THR A 13 13.97 16.16 29.86
CA THR A 13 14.20 16.57 28.47
C THR A 13 14.45 15.36 27.56
N LEU A 14 15.20 14.36 28.04
CA LEU A 14 15.47 13.11 27.31
C LEU A 14 14.21 12.22 27.18
N SER A 15 13.32 12.23 28.18
CA SER A 15 12.04 11.52 28.10
C SER A 15 11.03 12.16 27.14
N LEU A 16 11.17 13.45 26.82
CA LEU A 16 10.31 14.13 25.83
C LEU A 16 10.79 13.94 24.38
N SER A 17 12.06 13.58 24.15
CA SER A 17 12.60 13.39 22.79
C SER A 17 12.27 12.04 22.16
N VAL A 18 11.67 11.10 22.90
CA VAL A 18 11.21 9.81 22.37
C VAL A 18 9.81 9.85 21.74
N PHE A 19 9.11 10.99 21.79
CA PHE A 19 7.92 11.23 20.98
C PHE A 19 8.27 11.70 19.56
N SER A 20 9.42 11.29 19.02
CA SER A 20 9.69 11.39 17.59
C SER A 20 8.56 10.69 16.84
N ASN A 21 7.79 11.48 16.09
CA ASN A 21 6.59 11.11 15.34
C ASN A 21 6.66 9.68 14.78
N LEU A 22 5.96 8.75 15.43
CA LEU A 22 5.59 7.50 14.78
C LEU A 22 4.62 7.89 13.66
N ALA A 23 5.13 8.02 12.44
CA ALA A 23 4.27 8.16 11.27
C ALA A 23 3.50 6.84 11.14
N ILE A 24 2.25 6.84 11.62
CA ILE A 24 1.33 5.74 11.41
C ILE A 24 0.87 5.86 9.96
N ALA A 25 1.10 4.81 9.17
CA ALA A 25 0.58 4.73 7.81
C ALA A 25 -0.94 4.89 7.84
N GLU A 26 -1.45 5.91 7.15
CA GLU A 26 -2.87 6.08 6.91
C GLU A 26 -3.31 5.11 5.80
N LYS A 27 -4.43 4.43 6.06
CA LYS A 27 -5.00 3.44 5.15
C LYS A 27 -6.21 4.04 4.45
N SER A 28 -6.13 4.19 3.13
CA SER A 28 -7.29 4.50 2.28
C SER A 28 -7.84 3.21 1.68
N ILE A 29 -9.16 3.02 1.69
CA ILE A 29 -9.82 1.84 1.09
C ILE A 29 -10.82 2.31 0.05
N GLN A 30 -10.71 1.78 -1.17
CA GLN A 30 -11.61 2.04 -2.28
C GLN A 30 -12.14 0.74 -2.88
N ASP A 31 -13.46 0.54 -2.81
CA ASP A 31 -14.14 -0.51 -3.57
C ASP A 31 -14.17 -0.18 -5.07
N ILE A 32 -13.52 -1.01 -5.88
CA ILE A 32 -13.57 -0.96 -7.33
C ILE A 32 -14.93 -1.47 -7.81
N ARG A 33 -15.63 -0.62 -8.58
CA ARG A 33 -16.85 -0.97 -9.30
C ARG A 33 -16.81 -0.36 -10.69
N PHE A 34 -16.84 -1.21 -11.71
CA PHE A 34 -16.92 -0.75 -13.08
C PHE A 34 -18.33 -0.28 -13.43
N LYS A 35 -18.42 0.63 -14.40
CA LYS A 35 -19.70 1.02 -15.00
C LYS A 35 -20.36 -0.22 -15.61
N LYS A 36 -21.69 -0.24 -15.68
CA LYS A 36 -22.44 -1.36 -16.29
C LYS A 36 -21.93 -1.61 -17.71
N GLY A 37 -21.49 -2.84 -17.98
CA GLY A 37 -20.95 -3.27 -19.27
C GLY A 37 -19.46 -2.99 -19.49
N ALA A 38 -18.79 -2.30 -18.57
CA ALA A 38 -17.34 -2.09 -18.61
C ALA A 38 -16.57 -3.20 -17.90
N THR A 39 -15.33 -3.42 -18.33
CA THR A 39 -14.39 -4.40 -17.76
C THR A 39 -13.15 -3.76 -17.15
N SER A 40 -13.10 -2.43 -17.11
CA SER A 40 -12.00 -1.63 -16.54
C SER A 40 -12.51 -0.31 -15.98
N GLY A 41 -11.66 0.35 -15.21
CA GLY A 41 -11.87 1.68 -14.65
C GLY A 41 -10.53 2.28 -14.22
N GLU A 42 -10.51 3.60 -14.09
CA GLU A 42 -9.34 4.36 -13.64
C GLU A 42 -9.62 4.91 -12.24
N TYR A 43 -8.61 4.87 -11.39
CA TYR A 43 -8.68 5.32 -10.00
C TYR A 43 -7.44 6.15 -9.69
N VAL A 44 -7.64 7.31 -9.09
CA VAL A 44 -6.57 8.22 -8.70
C VAL A 44 -6.39 8.14 -7.19
N GLY A 45 -5.14 8.08 -6.74
CA GLY A 45 -4.78 8.08 -5.33
C GLY A 45 -3.52 8.89 -5.09
N THR A 46 -3.33 9.33 -3.85
CA THR A 46 -2.06 9.90 -3.38
C THR A 46 -1.56 9.02 -2.25
N VAL A 47 -0.25 8.81 -2.18
CA VAL A 47 0.41 8.05 -1.12
C VAL A 47 1.53 8.93 -0.56
N ASN A 48 1.52 9.16 0.75
CA ASN A 48 2.53 9.95 1.43
C ASN A 48 3.32 9.08 2.41
N GLY A 49 4.65 9.19 2.41
CA GLY A 49 5.49 8.47 3.36
C GLY A 49 5.29 6.95 3.32
N TYR A 50 4.71 6.39 4.39
CA TYR A 50 4.47 4.95 4.55
C TYR A 50 3.00 4.55 4.32
N ASP A 51 2.15 5.49 3.91
CA ASP A 51 0.74 5.23 3.61
C ASP A 51 0.59 4.24 2.46
N TYR A 52 -0.61 3.69 2.31
CA TYR A 52 -0.96 2.86 1.18
C TYR A 52 -2.47 2.94 0.89
N ASN A 53 -2.82 2.69 -0.37
CA ASN A 53 -4.20 2.65 -0.83
C ASN A 53 -4.59 1.20 -1.16
N ASP A 54 -5.64 0.71 -0.53
CA ASP A 54 -6.27 -0.57 -0.84
C ASP A 54 -7.36 -0.37 -1.88
N TYR A 55 -7.21 -1.03 -3.03
CA TYR A 55 -8.24 -1.10 -4.06
C TYR A 55 -8.88 -2.49 -4.06
N VAL A 56 -10.10 -2.59 -3.57
CA VAL A 56 -10.77 -3.87 -3.30
C VAL A 56 -11.75 -4.19 -4.42
N PHE A 57 -11.65 -5.38 -4.99
CA PHE A 57 -12.57 -5.84 -6.03
C PHE A 57 -12.98 -7.30 -5.79
N TYR A 58 -14.11 -7.68 -6.38
CA TYR A 58 -14.58 -9.06 -6.40
C TYR A 58 -14.51 -9.60 -7.82
N ALA A 59 -13.91 -10.77 -7.97
CA ALA A 59 -13.76 -11.45 -9.24
C ALA A 59 -13.94 -12.96 -9.02
N LYS A 60 -13.98 -13.70 -10.13
CA LYS A 60 -14.07 -15.15 -10.17
C LYS A 60 -12.71 -15.73 -10.54
N LYS A 61 -12.42 -16.92 -10.00
CA LYS A 61 -11.35 -17.80 -10.48
C LYS A 61 -11.29 -17.85 -12.01
N GLY A 62 -10.09 -17.71 -12.54
CA GLY A 62 -9.79 -17.79 -13.97
C GLY A 62 -10.01 -16.49 -14.74
N GLN A 63 -10.54 -15.43 -14.11
CA GLN A 63 -10.56 -14.12 -14.75
C GLN A 63 -9.14 -13.53 -14.84
N SER A 64 -8.89 -12.80 -15.92
CA SER A 64 -7.65 -12.05 -16.14
C SER A 64 -7.72 -10.68 -15.47
N LEU A 65 -6.72 -10.37 -14.65
CA LEU A 65 -6.51 -9.05 -14.06
C LEU A 65 -5.35 -8.37 -14.80
N THR A 66 -5.62 -7.20 -15.37
CA THR A 66 -4.60 -6.25 -15.80
C THR A 66 -4.71 -5.02 -14.93
N ALA A 67 -3.59 -4.60 -14.37
CA ALA A 67 -3.49 -3.38 -13.59
C ALA A 67 -2.24 -2.63 -14.05
N THR A 68 -2.35 -1.32 -14.17
CA THR A 68 -1.25 -0.45 -14.58
C THR A 68 -1.15 0.71 -13.61
N LEU A 69 0.06 1.01 -13.15
CA LEU A 69 0.33 2.14 -12.28
C LEU A 69 0.96 3.27 -13.09
N ASP A 70 0.19 4.31 -13.40
CA ASP A 70 0.73 5.54 -13.95
C ASP A 70 1.26 6.42 -12.81
N THR A 71 2.58 6.46 -12.65
CA THR A 71 3.25 7.25 -11.62
C THR A 71 4.62 7.73 -12.06
N THR A 72 5.03 8.88 -11.54
CA THR A 72 6.40 9.37 -11.65
C THR A 72 7.29 8.90 -10.50
N SER A 73 6.71 8.24 -9.48
CA SER A 73 7.43 7.73 -8.33
C SER A 73 8.15 6.42 -8.64
N THR A 74 9.44 6.34 -8.33
CA THR A 74 10.21 5.09 -8.42
C THR A 74 10.05 4.19 -7.18
N LYS A 75 9.16 4.56 -6.27
CA LYS A 75 8.98 3.90 -4.95
C LYS A 75 7.57 3.34 -4.73
N LEU A 76 6.70 3.40 -5.74
CA LEU A 76 5.37 2.81 -5.67
C LEU A 76 5.36 1.51 -6.47
N TRP A 77 4.70 0.50 -5.92
CA TRP A 77 4.56 -0.83 -6.48
C TRP A 77 3.14 -1.32 -6.22
N MET A 78 2.59 -2.14 -7.10
CA MET A 78 1.30 -2.78 -6.88
C MET A 78 1.44 -4.22 -6.42
N ARG A 79 0.71 -4.56 -5.37
CA ARG A 79 0.68 -5.90 -4.79
C ARG A 79 -0.76 -6.39 -4.70
N LEU A 80 -1.00 -7.61 -5.15
CA LEU A 80 -2.28 -8.30 -5.04
C LEU A 80 -2.30 -9.18 -3.80
N PHE A 81 -3.35 -9.02 -2.99
CA PHE A 81 -3.58 -9.81 -1.78
C PHE A 81 -4.87 -10.60 -1.90
N ASN A 82 -4.88 -11.80 -1.33
CA ASN A 82 -6.07 -12.62 -1.13
C ASN A 82 -5.80 -13.58 0.03
N GLN A 83 -6.83 -13.87 0.84
CA GLN A 83 -6.71 -14.75 2.01
C GLN A 83 -6.21 -16.18 1.69
N HIS A 84 -6.34 -16.62 0.44
CA HIS A 84 -5.89 -17.94 -0.02
C HIS A 84 -4.49 -17.92 -0.66
N LEU A 85 -3.88 -16.74 -0.82
CA LEU A 85 -2.50 -16.63 -1.26
C LEU A 85 -1.57 -16.72 -0.04
N PRO A 86 -0.48 -17.49 -0.11
CA PRO A 86 0.49 -17.60 0.98
C PRO A 86 1.24 -16.28 1.24
N ASP A 87 1.33 -15.41 0.23
CA ASP A 87 1.90 -14.06 0.28
C ASP A 87 1.27 -13.21 -0.84
N SER A 88 1.62 -11.93 -0.91
CA SER A 88 1.28 -11.02 -2.00
C SER A 88 1.89 -11.44 -3.34
N ILE A 89 1.18 -11.11 -4.41
CA ILE A 89 1.69 -11.26 -5.78
C ILE A 89 2.05 -9.89 -6.32
N ASP A 90 3.24 -9.79 -6.90
CA ASP A 90 3.64 -8.63 -7.70
C ASP A 90 2.83 -8.64 -9.01
N ILE A 91 2.13 -7.55 -9.29
CA ILE A 91 1.31 -7.37 -10.50
C ILE A 91 1.73 -6.14 -11.29
N ASP A 92 2.92 -5.59 -11.04
CA ASP A 92 3.52 -4.54 -11.86
C ASP A 92 3.92 -5.09 -13.25
N GLU A 93 4.08 -4.21 -14.22
CA GLU A 93 4.21 -4.56 -15.65
C GLU A 93 5.39 -5.50 -15.99
N TYR A 94 6.39 -5.59 -15.11
CA TYR A 94 7.56 -6.47 -15.28
C TYR A 94 7.52 -7.74 -14.42
N SER A 95 6.41 -8.00 -13.74
CA SER A 95 6.28 -9.16 -12.87
C SER A 95 6.30 -10.47 -13.68
N SER A 96 7.09 -11.44 -13.23
CA SER A 96 7.10 -12.80 -13.78
C SER A 96 5.81 -13.58 -13.52
N SER A 97 4.88 -13.01 -12.75
CA SER A 97 3.57 -13.61 -12.48
C SER A 97 2.56 -13.34 -13.60
N LEU A 98 2.85 -12.39 -14.49
CA LEU A 98 1.99 -12.05 -15.62
C LEU A 98 2.18 -13.04 -16.78
N ASN A 99 1.11 -13.27 -17.52
CA ASN A 99 1.17 -13.99 -18.79
C ASN A 99 1.74 -13.12 -19.92
N ASP A 100 1.88 -13.69 -21.12
CA ASP A 100 2.39 -12.98 -22.30
C ASP A 100 1.55 -11.76 -22.72
N GLN A 101 0.35 -11.60 -22.17
CA GLN A 101 -0.54 -10.45 -22.39
C GLN A 101 -0.48 -9.42 -21.25
N GLY A 102 0.44 -9.56 -20.29
CA GLY A 102 0.57 -8.66 -19.15
C GLY A 102 -0.57 -8.81 -18.13
N ALA A 103 -1.24 -9.96 -18.08
CA ALA A 103 -2.35 -10.22 -17.17
C ALA A 103 -2.03 -11.32 -16.17
N TYR A 104 -2.48 -11.13 -14.93
CA TYR A 104 -2.46 -12.16 -13.89
C TYR A 104 -3.78 -12.96 -13.93
N ILE A 105 -3.69 -14.29 -13.97
CA ILE A 105 -4.87 -15.16 -13.92
C ILE A 105 -5.23 -15.43 -12.46
N LEU A 106 -6.40 -14.96 -12.04
CA LEU A 106 -6.85 -15.08 -10.65
C LEU A 106 -7.04 -16.57 -10.27
N PRO A 107 -6.31 -17.09 -9.27
CA PRO A 107 -6.33 -18.52 -8.94
C PRO A 107 -7.55 -18.96 -8.10
N TYR A 108 -8.27 -18.00 -7.51
CA TYR A 108 -9.39 -18.18 -6.59
C TYR A 108 -10.60 -17.34 -7.00
#